data_AF-A0A830G436-F1
#
_entry.id   AF-A0A830G436-F1
#
_cell.length_a   1.000
_cell.length_b   1.000
_cell.length_c   1.000
_cell.angle_alpha   90.00
_cell.angle_beta   90.00
_cell.angle_gamma   90.00
#
_symmetry.space_group_name_H-M   'P 1'
#
loop_
_entity.id
_entity.type
_entity.pdbx_description
1 polymer ?
#
loop_
_entity_poly.entity_id
_entity_poly.type
_entity_poly.pdbx_seq_one_letter_code
_entity_poly.pdbx_strand_id
1 'polypeptide(L)' 'MSIHREIRLIEEGDGRWAATDEERGITARGGSRTDALDALDELVERTTEPADGLGSRLSGMAGDLDVDAVDAVRDVREHT' A
#
# COMPACT_ATOMS: atom_id res chain seq x y z
N MET A 1 20.48 -11.85 -4.49
CA MET A 1 19.23 -12.21 -3.80
C MET A 1 18.25 -12.72 -4.84
N SER A 2 17.72 -13.93 -4.69
CA SER A 2 16.61 -14.40 -5.52
C SER A 2 15.32 -13.86 -4.92
N ILE A 3 14.68 -12.92 -5.61
CA ILE A 3 13.30 -12.51 -5.32
C ILE A 3 12.43 -13.67 -5.80
N HIS A 4 12.11 -14.60 -4.90
CA HIS A 4 11.02 -15.55 -5.14
C HIS A 4 9.71 -14.85 -4.84
N ARG A 5 8.66 -15.17 -5.59
CA ARG A 5 7.33 -14.63 -5.35
C ARG A 5 6.33 -15.76 -5.47
N GLU A 6 5.61 -16.01 -4.39
CA GLU A 6 4.62 -17.07 -4.36
C GLU A 6 3.25 -16.51 -4.77
N ILE A 7 2.77 -16.97 -5.91
CA ILE A 7 1.47 -16.58 -6.45
C ILE A 7 0.58 -17.81 -6.44
N ARG A 8 -0.55 -17.72 -5.74
CA ARG A 8 -1.56 -18.76 -5.68
C ARG A 8 -2.53 -18.60 -6.84
N LEU A 9 -2.67 -19.65 -7.63
CA LEU A 9 -3.57 -19.66 -8.78
C LEU A 9 -4.68 -20.71 -8.56
N ILE A 10 -5.93 -20.28 -8.67
CA ILE A 10 -7.12 -21.10 -8.43
C ILE A 10 -8.02 -21.03 -9.65
N GLU A 11 -8.39 -22.19 -10.21
CA GLU A 11 -9.45 -22.29 -11.20
C GLU A 11 -10.80 -22.28 -10.47
N GLU A 12 -11.64 -21.30 -10.75
CA GLU A 12 -13.01 -21.22 -10.27
C GLU A 12 -13.90 -22.12 -11.14
N GLY A 13 -14.91 -22.75 -10.53
CA GLY A 13 -15.82 -23.69 -11.22
C GLY A 13 -16.62 -23.11 -12.39
N ASP A 14 -16.57 -21.79 -12.59
CA ASP A 14 -17.13 -21.07 -13.74
C ASP A 14 -16.15 -20.98 -14.94
N GLY A 15 -14.97 -21.60 -14.85
CA GLY A 15 -13.90 -21.47 -15.86
C GLY A 15 -13.09 -20.17 -15.76
N ARG A 16 -13.30 -19.38 -14.70
CA ARG A 16 -12.48 -18.21 -14.38
C ARG A 16 -11.27 -18.61 -13.57
N TRP A 17 -10.25 -17.76 -13.59
CA TRP A 17 -9.02 -17.96 -12.85
C TRP A 17 -8.82 -16.82 -11.87
N ALA A 18 -8.50 -17.16 -10.62
CA ALA A 18 -8.10 -16.21 -9.60
C ALA A 18 -6.61 -16.36 -9.31
N ALA A 19 -5.86 -15.27 -9.46
CA ALA A 19 -4.45 -15.17 -9.09
C ALA A 19 -4.32 -14.29 -7.85
N THR A 20 -3.80 -14.85 -6.77
CA THR A 20 -3.59 -14.15 -5.50
C THR A 20 -2.12 -14.13 -5.17
N ASP A 21 -1.60 -12.94 -4.92
CA ASP A 21 -0.27 -12.73 -4.35
C ASP A 21 -0.39 -12.58 -2.83
N GLU A 22 0.07 -13.58 -2.07
CA GLU A 22 -0.04 -13.58 -0.60
C GLU A 22 0.91 -12.59 0.06
N GLU A 23 2.02 -12.25 -0.61
CA GLU A 23 3.00 -11.29 -0.10
C GLU A 23 2.42 -9.87 -0.03
N ARG A 24 1.63 -9.47 -1.03
CA ARG A 24 0.99 -8.14 -1.09
C ARG A 24 -0.50 -8.16 -0.76
N GLY A 25 -1.11 -9.33 -0.61
CA GLY A 25 -2.56 -9.48 -0.41
C GLY A 25 -3.38 -9.02 -1.62
N ILE A 26 -2.81 -9.03 -2.82
CA ILE A 26 -3.48 -8.60 -4.05
C ILE A 26 -4.12 -9.81 -4.70
N THR A 27 -5.37 -9.68 -5.12
CA THR A 27 -6.08 -10.72 -5.88
C THR A 27 -6.57 -10.16 -7.20
N ALA A 28 -6.18 -10.80 -8.28
CA ALA A 28 -6.65 -10.56 -9.64
C ALA A 28 -7.47 -11.75 -10.13
N ARG A 29 -8.41 -11.49 -11.05
CA ARG A 29 -9.25 -12.51 -11.66
C ARG A 29 -9.24 -12.32 -13.17
N GLY A 30 -9.24 -13.41 -13.91
CA GLY A 30 -9.22 -13.39 -15.37
C GLY A 30 -10.01 -14.54 -16.00
N GLY A 31 -10.30 -14.39 -17.28
CA GLY A 31 -10.96 -15.44 -18.08
C GLY A 31 -10.03 -16.61 -18.43
N SER A 32 -8.74 -16.48 -18.13
CA SER A 32 -7.72 -17.50 -18.37
C SER A 32 -6.59 -17.33 -17.36
N ARG A 33 -5.78 -18.37 -17.16
CA ARG A 33 -4.60 -18.32 -16.29
C ARG A 33 -3.70 -17.10 -16.59
N THR A 34 -3.39 -16.86 -17.86
CA THR A 34 -2.53 -15.75 -18.27
C THR A 34 -3.17 -14.40 -17.98
N ASP A 35 -4.46 -14.28 -18.26
CA ASP A 35 -5.26 -13.06 -18.04
C ASP A 35 -5.30 -12.68 -16.56
N ALA A 36 -5.46 -13.67 -15.67
CA ALA A 36 -5.42 -13.45 -14.22
C ALA A 36 -4.03 -13.00 -13.73
N LEU A 37 -2.95 -13.52 -14.33
CA LEU A 37 -1.58 -13.14 -13.98
C LEU A 37 -1.20 -11.75 -14.52
N ASP A 38 -1.63 -11.42 -15.73
CA ASP A 38 -1.40 -10.11 -16.35
C ASP A 38 -2.09 -9.00 -15.52
N ALA A 39 -3.35 -9.22 -15.15
CA ALA A 39 -4.07 -8.34 -14.25
C ALA A 39 -3.43 -8.26 -12.84
N LEU A 40 -2.82 -9.35 -12.36
CA LEU A 40 -2.08 -9.33 -11.10
C LEU A 40 -0.83 -8.46 -11.21
N ASP A 41 -0.07 -8.60 -12.29
CA ASP A 41 1.15 -7.83 -12.51
C ASP A 41 0.84 -6.32 -12.59
N GLU A 42 -0.19 -5.92 -13.33
CA GLU A 42 -0.63 -4.52 -13.41
C GLU A 42 -0.99 -3.95 -12.02
N LEU A 43 -1.72 -4.70 -11.20
CA LEU A 43 -2.08 -4.28 -9.84
C LEU A 43 -0.86 -4.17 -8.93
N VAL A 44 0.10 -5.06 -9.10
CA VAL A 44 1.36 -5.07 -8.35
C VAL A 44 2.22 -3.89 -8.74
N GLU A 45 2.36 -3.62 -10.04
CA GLU A 45 3.08 -2.47 -10.56
C GLU A 45 2.46 -1.19 -10.00
N ARG A 46 1.15 -1.02 -10.10
CA ARG A 46 0.44 0.14 -9.53
C ARG A 46 0.56 0.29 -8.01
N THR A 47 0.77 -0.81 -7.30
CA THR A 47 1.00 -0.80 -5.83
C THR A 47 2.47 -0.59 -5.49
N THR A 48 3.39 -0.98 -6.38
CA THR A 48 4.84 -0.83 -6.19
C THR A 48 5.34 0.52 -6.62
N GLU A 49 4.60 1.21 -7.50
CA GLU A 49 4.80 2.64 -7.72
C GLU A 49 4.76 3.30 -6.34
N PRO A 50 5.90 3.82 -5.86
CA PRO A 50 5.89 4.59 -4.64
C PRO A 50 4.92 5.75 -4.90
N ALA A 51 4.34 6.28 -3.83
CA ALA A 51 3.80 7.64 -3.86
C ALA A 51 4.94 8.68 -4.07
N ASP A 52 5.82 8.43 -5.04
CA ASP A 52 6.95 9.20 -5.55
C ASP A 52 6.39 10.41 -6.31
N GLY A 53 5.70 11.25 -5.57
CA GLY A 53 4.96 12.39 -6.08
C GLY A 53 4.16 13.08 -4.97
N LEU A 54 3.66 12.31 -4.01
CA LEU A 54 2.99 12.83 -2.81
C LEU A 54 3.95 12.93 -1.62
N GLY A 55 4.88 11.98 -1.47
CA GLY A 55 5.90 12.02 -0.40
C GLY A 55 6.83 13.23 -0.52
N SER A 56 7.37 13.49 -1.72
CA SER A 56 8.26 14.63 -1.97
C SER A 56 7.55 15.99 -1.90
N ARG A 57 6.25 16.04 -2.18
CA ARG A 57 5.45 17.28 -2.06
C ARG A 57 5.11 17.63 -0.62
N LEU A 58 4.80 16.64 0.20
CA LEU A 58 4.45 16.83 1.61
C LEU A 58 5.69 16.95 2.51
N SER A 59 6.80 16.32 2.13
CA SER A 59 8.08 16.41 2.84
C SER A 59 8.64 17.84 2.90
N GLY A 60 8.26 18.71 1.96
CA GLY A 60 8.65 20.13 1.98
C GLY A 60 7.82 21.02 2.92
N MET A 61 6.67 20.54 3.41
CA MET A 61 5.76 21.31 4.29
C MET A 61 5.87 20.91 5.77
N ALA A 62 6.50 19.77 6.09
CA ALA A 62 6.63 19.30 7.47
C ALA A 62 7.71 20.05 8.30
N GLY A 63 8.55 20.87 7.65
CA GLY A 63 9.61 21.64 8.32
C GLY A 63 9.19 23.00 8.87
N ASP A 64 7.95 23.46 8.60
CA ASP A 64 7.45 24.80 8.95
C ASP A 64 6.40 24.78 10.08
N LEU A 65 6.07 23.62 10.63
CA LEU A 65 5.19 23.53 11.80
C LEU A 65 6.03 23.60 13.09
N ASP A 66 6.35 24.83 13.49
CA ASP A 66 6.90 25.16 14.81
C ASP A 66 5.88 24.75 15.90
N VAL A 67 6.06 23.57 16.49
CA VAL A 67 5.25 23.08 17.61
C VAL A 67 5.73 23.73 18.92
N ASP A 68 5.58 25.04 19.03
CA ASP A 68 5.85 25.83 20.24
C ASP A 68 4.58 26.04 21.10
N ALA A 69 3.57 25.18 20.98
CA ALA A 69 2.25 25.38 21.60
C ALA A 69 1.91 24.45 22.78
N VAL A 70 2.76 23.48 23.14
CA VAL A 70 2.40 22.46 24.17
C VAL A 70 3.14 22.64 25.51
N ASP A 71 3.66 23.83 25.81
CA ASP A 71 4.22 24.12 27.15
C ASP A 71 3.34 25.04 28.03
N ALA A 72 2.27 25.65 27.49
CA ALA A 72 1.39 26.53 28.27
C ALA A 72 0.26 25.80 29.04
N VAL A 73 -0.02 24.53 28.74
CA VAL A 73 -1.14 23.79 29.37
C VAL A 73 -0.76 23.25 30.75
N ARG A 74 0.53 23.17 31.09
CA ARG A 74 1.03 22.60 32.35
C ARG A 74 1.23 23.61 33.48
N ASP A 75 0.52 24.74 33.48
CA ASP A 75 0.53 25.69 34.60
C ASP A 75 -0.85 25.82 35.30
N VAL A 76 -1.94 25.41 34.64
CA VAL A 76 -3.30 25.55 35.20
C VAL A 76 -3.64 24.56 36.33
N ARG A 77 -2.85 23.48 36.51
CA ARG A 77 -3.20 22.39 37.43
C ARG A 77 -2.71 22.57 38.87
N GLU A 78 -1.89 23.58 39.18
CA GLU A 78 -1.28 23.73 40.52
C GLU A 78 -1.84 24.91 41.34
N HIS A 79 -2.98 25.48 40.96
CA HIS A 79 -3.61 26.58 41.71
C HIS A 79 -5.09 26.30 42.08
N THR A 80 -5.33 25.15 42.71
CA THR A 80 -6.46 24.94 43.62
C THR A 80 -6.14 23.89 44.68
#